data_AF-A0A182RUU2-F1
#
_entry.id   AF-A0A182RUU2-F1
#
_cell.length_a   1.000
_cell.length_b   1.000
_cell.length_c   1.000
_cell.angle_alpha   90.00
_cell.angle_beta   90.00
_cell.angle_gamma   90.00
#
_symmetry.space_group_name_H-M   'P 1'
#
loop_
_entity.id
_entity.type
_entity.pdbx_description
1 polymer ?
#
loop_
_entity_poly.entity_id
_entity_poly.type
_entity_poly.pdbx_seq_one_letter_code
_entity_poly.pdbx_strand_id
1 'polypeptide(L)'
;MAETNKTGSKQQFIDAYTVLVQGISAARFEEFKAFFANDSDYELAVQEFRNGFKEALLSKVNRLWDETDIDSNVELLELLKSKASGRTAKMWRPTGKPVSEQVLPLTVNKLKTSLKFFHLQLEFQKQRTEELICEIETKRTKYRTMQTRRNHLLQQIANETKTFESTRAQQKSLDQKVNDDLLL
;
A
#
# COMPACT_ATOMS: atom_id res chain seq x y z
N MET A 1 -28.22 24.89 1.76
CA MET A 1 -27.70 25.54 2.96
C MET A 1 -26.23 25.87 2.74
N ALA A 2 -25.91 27.16 2.77
CA ALA A 2 -24.58 27.77 2.72
C ALA A 2 -23.65 27.37 1.56
N GLU A 3 -23.99 27.80 0.33
CA GLU A 3 -22.96 28.20 -0.63
C GLU A 3 -22.32 29.49 -0.10
N THR A 4 -21.34 29.35 0.78
CA THR A 4 -20.51 30.49 1.17
C THR A 4 -19.69 30.87 -0.05
N ASN A 5 -20.03 32.02 -0.64
CA ASN A 5 -19.19 32.80 -1.53
C ASN A 5 -17.80 32.99 -0.90
N LYS A 6 -16.92 32.01 -1.04
CA LYS A 6 -15.49 32.20 -0.81
C LYS A 6 -15.00 32.95 -2.04
N THR A 7 -15.09 34.28 -2.01
CA THR A 7 -14.16 35.09 -2.78
C THR A 7 -12.77 34.63 -2.35
N GLY A 8 -12.09 33.89 -3.22
CA GLY A 8 -10.78 33.33 -2.91
C GLY A 8 -9.84 34.42 -2.41
N SER A 9 -8.88 34.09 -1.54
CA SER A 9 -7.93 35.06 -0.98
C SER A 9 -7.23 35.88 -2.08
N LYS A 10 -7.05 35.29 -3.27
CA LYS A 10 -6.60 35.96 -4.50
C LYS A 10 -7.51 37.13 -4.90
N GLN A 11 -8.82 36.91 -4.97
CA GLN A 11 -9.79 37.95 -5.33
C GLN A 11 -9.84 39.06 -4.30
N GLN A 12 -9.80 38.73 -3.00
CA GLN A 12 -9.76 39.74 -1.95
C GLN A 12 -8.52 40.65 -2.06
N PHE A 13 -7.36 40.07 -2.40
CA PHE A 13 -6.15 40.84 -2.67
C PHE A 13 -6.32 41.74 -3.91
N ILE A 14 -6.86 41.20 -5.02
CA ILE A 14 -7.08 41.95 -6.26
C ILE A 14 -8.01 43.15 -6.02
N ASP A 15 -9.08 42.94 -5.25
CA ASP A 15 -10.06 43.98 -4.94
C ASP A 15 -9.44 45.07 -4.05
N ALA A 16 -8.75 44.68 -2.97
CA ALA A 16 -8.09 45.62 -2.07
C ALA A 16 -7.00 46.43 -2.78
N TYR A 17 -6.23 45.80 -3.66
CA TYR A 17 -5.21 46.49 -4.44
C TYR A 17 -5.82 47.43 -5.49
N THR A 18 -6.91 47.02 -6.15
CA THR A 18 -7.64 47.89 -7.08
C THR A 18 -8.13 49.16 -6.39
N VAL A 19 -8.70 49.03 -5.18
CA VAL A 19 -9.13 50.17 -4.36
C VAL A 19 -7.95 51.07 -3.99
N LEU A 20 -6.81 50.49 -3.58
CA LEU A 20 -5.61 51.23 -3.25
C LEU A 20 -5.12 52.10 -4.43
N VAL A 21 -5.04 51.52 -5.62
CA VAL A 21 -4.56 52.21 -6.82
C VAL A 21 -5.52 53.31 -7.27
N GLN A 22 -6.82 53.05 -7.20
CA GLN A 22 -7.84 54.07 -7.47
C GLN A 22 -7.82 55.22 -6.44
N GLY A 23 -7.40 54.94 -5.21
CA GLY A 23 -7.24 55.94 -4.15
C GLY A 23 -6.03 56.87 -4.30
N ILE A 24 -5.13 56.63 -5.26
CA ILE A 24 -3.98 57.51 -5.52
C ILE A 24 -4.49 58.85 -6.05
N SER A 25 -4.52 59.88 -5.21
CA SER A 25 -5.06 61.21 -5.56
C SER A 25 -4.35 61.83 -6.77
N ALA A 26 -5.14 62.39 -7.69
CA ALA A 26 -4.63 63.18 -8.81
C ALA A 26 -3.81 64.39 -8.34
N ALA A 27 -4.09 64.94 -7.15
CA ALA A 27 -3.35 66.06 -6.58
C ALA A 27 -1.84 65.79 -6.42
N ARG A 28 -1.42 64.51 -6.38
CA ARG A 28 -0.01 64.12 -6.33
C ARG A 28 0.74 64.39 -7.64
N PHE A 29 0.02 64.61 -8.74
CA PHE A 29 0.57 64.84 -10.07
C PHE A 29 0.39 66.29 -10.55
N GLU A 30 -0.16 67.18 -9.71
CA GLU A 30 -0.43 68.58 -10.06
C GLU A 30 0.82 69.33 -10.53
N GLU A 31 2.00 68.97 -10.00
CA GLU A 31 3.29 69.53 -10.44
C GLU A 31 3.57 69.28 -11.94
N PHE A 32 2.97 68.25 -12.52
CA PHE A 32 3.12 67.90 -13.93
C PHE A 32 2.02 68.49 -14.82
N LYS A 33 1.00 69.15 -14.25
CA LYS A 33 -0.18 69.62 -14.97
C LYS A 33 0.15 70.57 -16.12
N ALA A 34 1.19 71.40 -15.96
CA ALA A 34 1.64 72.36 -16.96
C ALA A 34 2.21 71.70 -18.24
N PHE A 35 2.53 70.40 -18.21
CA PHE A 35 3.05 69.66 -19.37
C PHE A 35 1.95 69.06 -20.26
N PHE A 36 0.67 69.13 -19.85
CA PHE A 36 -0.46 68.57 -20.59
C PHE A 36 -1.22 69.64 -21.38
N ALA A 37 -1.84 69.24 -22.49
CA ALA A 37 -2.53 70.17 -23.38
C ALA A 37 -3.81 70.75 -22.77
N ASN A 38 -4.47 70.00 -21.87
CA ASN A 38 -5.68 70.40 -21.16
C ASN A 38 -5.94 69.47 -19.95
N ASP A 39 -6.93 69.82 -19.12
CA ASP A 39 -7.31 69.03 -17.93
C ASP A 39 -7.77 67.60 -18.27
N SER A 40 -8.38 67.39 -19.44
CA SER A 40 -8.80 66.06 -19.91
C SER A 40 -7.60 65.15 -20.16
N ASP A 41 -6.57 65.68 -20.81
CA ASP A 41 -5.34 64.96 -21.13
C ASP A 41 -4.55 64.61 -19.85
N TYR A 42 -4.55 65.53 -18.87
CA TYR A 42 -3.99 65.29 -17.54
C TYR A 42 -4.72 64.17 -16.78
N GLU A 43 -6.05 64.21 -16.71
CA GLU A 43 -6.84 63.16 -16.04
C GLU A 43 -6.68 61.79 -16.72
N LEU A 44 -6.56 61.79 -18.05
CA LEU A 44 -6.30 60.57 -18.82
C LEU A 44 -4.94 59.97 -18.48
N ALA A 45 -3.88 60.79 -18.42
CA ALA A 45 -2.55 60.34 -18.04
C ALA A 45 -2.49 59.80 -16.59
N VAL A 46 -3.21 60.42 -15.65
CA VAL A 46 -3.34 59.92 -14.27
C VAL A 46 -4.05 58.56 -14.25
N GLN A 47 -5.09 58.38 -15.07
CA GLN A 47 -5.76 57.08 -15.19
C GLN A 47 -4.87 56.01 -15.86
N GLU A 48 -4.10 56.36 -16.88
CA GLU A 48 -3.13 55.46 -17.50
C GLU A 48 -2.05 55.03 -16.51
N PHE A 49 -1.54 55.94 -15.69
CA PHE A 49 -0.62 55.62 -14.61
C PHE A 49 -1.23 54.61 -13.64
N ARG A 50 -2.46 54.85 -13.18
CA ARG A 50 -3.18 53.94 -12.27
C ARG A 50 -3.40 52.58 -12.93
N ASN A 51 -3.83 52.53 -14.18
CA ASN A 51 -4.05 51.28 -14.92
C ASN A 51 -2.74 50.50 -15.11
N GLY A 52 -1.66 51.16 -15.54
CA GLY A 52 -0.35 50.52 -15.72
C GLY A 52 0.21 49.98 -14.40
N PHE A 53 0.06 50.73 -13.30
CA PHE A 53 0.47 50.26 -11.97
C PHE A 53 -0.34 49.04 -11.53
N LYS A 54 -1.67 49.09 -11.73
CA LYS A 54 -2.58 47.99 -11.46
C LYS A 54 -2.17 46.73 -12.22
N GLU A 55 -2.02 46.83 -13.54
CA GLU A 55 -1.66 45.72 -14.42
C GLU A 55 -0.30 45.10 -14.07
N ALA A 56 0.72 45.94 -13.83
CA ALA A 56 2.06 45.47 -13.54
C ALA A 56 2.12 44.63 -12.25
N LEU A 57 1.44 45.05 -11.19
CA LEU A 57 1.44 44.28 -9.94
C LEU A 57 0.53 43.05 -10.04
N LEU A 58 -0.65 43.17 -10.66
CA LEU A 58 -1.55 42.04 -10.85
C LEU A 58 -0.91 40.93 -11.68
N SER A 59 -0.16 41.27 -12.73
CA SER A 59 0.61 40.31 -13.52
C SER A 59 1.62 39.54 -12.65
N LYS A 60 2.39 40.24 -11.81
CA LYS A 60 3.36 39.60 -10.89
C LYS A 60 2.68 38.71 -9.87
N VAL A 61 1.59 39.18 -9.27
CA VAL A 61 0.86 38.44 -8.25
C VAL A 61 0.21 37.20 -8.82
N ASN A 62 -0.43 37.30 -9.99
CA ASN A 62 -1.01 36.15 -10.68
C ASN A 62 0.08 35.12 -11.00
N ARG A 63 1.21 35.55 -11.57
CA ARG A 63 2.33 34.65 -11.85
C ARG A 63 2.83 33.95 -10.60
N LEU A 64 3.03 34.67 -9.50
CA LEU A 64 3.46 34.09 -8.23
C LEU A 64 2.42 33.11 -7.68
N TRP A 65 1.14 33.45 -7.74
CA TRP A 65 0.05 32.60 -7.27
C TRP A 65 0.00 31.28 -8.02
N ASP A 66 0.19 31.33 -9.34
CA ASP A 66 0.13 30.17 -10.22
C ASP A 66 1.43 29.34 -10.14
N GLU A 67 2.61 29.98 -10.04
CA GLU A 67 3.91 29.30 -9.88
C GLU A 67 4.04 28.56 -8.54
N THR A 68 3.45 29.10 -7.47
CA THR A 68 3.57 28.54 -6.11
C THR A 68 2.37 27.72 -5.67
N ASP A 69 1.35 27.58 -6.53
CA ASP A 69 0.14 26.79 -6.29
C ASP A 69 -0.46 27.06 -4.89
N ILE A 70 -0.63 28.35 -4.58
CA ILE A 70 -1.02 28.81 -3.25
C ILE A 70 -2.37 28.23 -2.83
N ASP A 71 -3.32 28.14 -3.77
CA ASP A 71 -4.67 27.66 -3.48
C ASP A 71 -4.63 26.20 -3.01
N SER A 72 -3.94 25.32 -3.73
CA SER A 72 -3.78 23.91 -3.32
C SER A 72 -3.05 23.76 -1.99
N ASN A 73 -2.02 24.59 -1.76
CA ASN A 73 -1.28 24.59 -0.49
C ASN A 73 -2.14 25.03 0.69
N VAL A 74 -2.97 26.07 0.51
CA VAL A 74 -3.92 26.55 1.54
C VAL A 74 -5.00 25.51 1.82
N GLU A 75 -5.54 24.88 0.78
CA GLU A 75 -6.51 23.79 0.92
C GLU A 75 -5.92 22.59 1.68
N LEU A 76 -4.69 22.20 1.35
CA LEU A 76 -3.98 21.13 2.05
C LEU A 76 -3.78 21.47 3.53
N LEU A 77 -3.43 22.72 3.85
CA LEU A 77 -3.27 23.19 5.23
C LEU A 77 -4.60 23.14 6.01
N GLU A 78 -5.71 23.58 5.43
CA GLU A 78 -7.02 23.49 6.07
C GLU A 78 -7.47 22.02 6.22
N LEU A 79 -7.16 21.15 5.26
CA LEU A 79 -7.38 19.71 5.40
C LEU A 79 -6.56 19.10 6.55
N LEU A 80 -5.28 19.44 6.66
CA LEU A 80 -4.42 18.96 7.75
C LEU A 80 -4.91 19.45 9.12
N LYS A 81 -5.35 20.71 9.20
CA LYS A 81 -5.95 21.31 10.40
C LYS A 81 -7.23 20.61 10.81
N SER A 82 -8.12 20.28 9.86
CA SER A 82 -9.34 19.53 10.16
C SER A 82 -9.05 18.10 10.65
N LYS A 83 -8.10 17.39 10.02
CA LYS A 83 -7.63 16.06 10.47
C LYS A 83 -7.00 16.07 11.86
N ALA A 84 -6.43 17.20 12.27
CA ALA A 84 -5.83 17.39 13.59
C ALA A 84 -6.81 17.91 14.65
N SER A 85 -8.08 18.19 14.29
CA SER A 85 -9.09 18.67 15.24
C SER A 85 -9.24 17.72 16.43
N GLY A 86 -9.22 18.27 17.65
CA GLY A 86 -9.26 17.50 18.90
C GLY A 86 -7.93 16.89 19.37
N ARG A 87 -6.83 16.99 18.59
CA ARG A 87 -5.49 16.48 18.96
C ARG A 87 -4.49 17.60 19.30
N THR A 88 -4.95 18.68 19.93
CA THR A 88 -4.16 19.91 20.13
C THR A 88 -3.25 19.90 21.37
N ALA A 89 -3.29 18.86 22.20
CA ALA A 89 -2.53 18.81 23.45
C ALA A 89 -1.01 18.88 23.28
N LYS A 90 -0.48 18.52 22.10
CA LYS A 90 0.95 18.65 21.76
C LYS A 90 1.09 19.30 20.40
N MET A 91 1.43 20.58 20.38
CA MET A 91 1.85 21.27 19.16
C MET A 91 3.20 20.73 18.71
N TRP A 92 3.32 20.40 17.43
CA TRP A 92 4.63 20.12 16.84
C TRP A 92 5.52 21.37 16.94
N ARG A 93 6.73 21.19 17.44
CA ARG A 93 7.78 22.21 17.51
C ARG A 93 8.97 21.71 16.68
N PRO A 94 9.68 22.57 15.94
CA PRO A 94 10.95 22.20 15.36
C PRO A 94 11.86 21.64 16.45
N THR A 95 12.25 20.38 16.30
CA THR A 95 12.94 19.64 17.37
C THR A 95 14.44 19.93 17.42
N GLY A 96 14.98 20.67 16.45
CA GLY A 96 16.42 20.88 16.26
C GLY A 96 17.18 19.62 15.83
N LYS A 97 16.49 18.48 15.68
CA LYS A 97 17.08 17.18 15.34
C LYS A 97 17.24 17.02 13.84
N PRO A 98 18.25 16.26 13.37
CA PRO A 98 18.39 15.94 11.96
C PRO A 98 17.18 15.16 11.45
N VAL A 99 16.90 15.27 10.15
CA VAL A 99 15.76 14.60 9.49
C VAL A 99 15.75 13.09 9.79
N SER A 100 16.92 12.45 9.83
CA SER A 100 17.08 11.03 10.16
C SER A 100 16.46 10.64 11.51
N GLU A 101 16.62 11.48 12.54
CA GLU A 101 16.01 11.25 13.85
C GLU A 101 14.51 11.53 13.85
N GLN A 102 14.05 12.52 13.08
CA GLN A 102 12.63 12.84 12.98
C GLN A 102 11.83 11.73 12.29
N VAL A 103 12.43 11.04 11.32
CA VAL A 103 11.80 9.91 10.59
C VAL A 103 12.01 8.55 11.27
N LEU A 104 12.85 8.48 12.30
CA LEU A 104 13.13 7.24 13.02
C LEU A 104 11.84 6.55 13.55
N PRO A 105 10.86 7.27 14.15
CA PRO A 105 9.62 6.64 14.59
C PRO A 105 8.82 5.98 13.45
N LEU A 106 8.81 6.59 12.26
CA LEU A 106 8.13 6.03 11.08
C LEU A 106 8.83 4.74 10.62
N THR A 107 10.16 4.77 10.60
CA THR A 107 10.99 3.61 10.22
C THR A 107 10.80 2.46 11.20
N VAL A 108 10.86 2.75 12.52
CA VAL A 108 10.65 1.76 13.59
C VAL A 108 9.24 1.17 13.52
N ASN A 109 8.21 1.99 13.27
CA ASN A 109 6.85 1.50 13.13
C ASN A 109 6.69 0.57 11.91
N LYS A 110 7.31 0.91 10.77
CA LYS A 110 7.33 0.03 9.59
C LYS A 110 7.99 -1.31 9.92
N LEU A 111 9.18 -1.28 10.54
CA LEU A 111 9.88 -2.48 10.96
C LEU A 111 9.06 -3.33 11.93
N LYS A 112 8.38 -2.71 12.89
CA LYS A 112 7.51 -3.40 13.85
C LYS A 112 6.36 -4.13 13.15
N THR A 113 5.75 -3.50 12.14
CA THR A 113 4.69 -4.15 11.34
C THR A 113 5.23 -5.32 10.54
N SER A 114 6.39 -5.16 9.89
CA SER A 114 7.05 -6.26 9.17
C SER A 114 7.40 -7.43 10.10
N LEU A 115 7.90 -7.14 11.31
CA LEU A 115 8.22 -8.17 12.30
C LEU A 115 6.98 -8.96 12.70
N LYS A 116 5.86 -8.29 12.98
CA LYS A 116 4.58 -8.96 13.27
C LYS A 116 4.15 -9.88 12.13
N PHE A 117 4.28 -9.43 10.89
CA PHE A 117 3.95 -10.24 9.73
C PHE A 117 4.81 -11.51 9.65
N PHE A 118 6.13 -11.38 9.81
CA PHE A 118 7.02 -12.56 9.79
C PHE A 118 6.76 -13.52 10.94
N HIS A 119 6.39 -13.02 12.12
CA HIS A 119 6.02 -13.86 13.24
C HIS A 119 4.80 -14.74 12.92
N LEU A 120 3.75 -14.14 12.36
CA LEU A 120 2.55 -14.87 11.91
C LEU A 120 2.89 -15.90 10.83
N GLN A 121 3.75 -15.54 9.88
CA GLN A 121 4.18 -16.45 8.83
C GLN A 121 4.96 -17.65 9.39
N LEU A 122 5.81 -17.43 10.39
CA LEU A 122 6.55 -18.51 11.07
C LEU A 122 5.61 -19.45 11.82
N GLU A 123 4.64 -18.92 12.56
CA GLU A 123 3.64 -19.74 13.26
C GLU A 123 2.82 -20.58 12.28
N PHE A 124 2.39 -19.98 11.17
CA PHE A 124 1.68 -20.69 10.12
C PHE A 124 2.51 -21.84 9.54
N GLN A 125 3.79 -21.59 9.21
CA GLN A 125 4.68 -22.63 8.67
C GLN A 125 4.94 -23.74 9.69
N LYS A 126 5.05 -23.40 10.98
CA LYS A 126 5.19 -24.38 12.05
C LYS A 126 3.97 -25.30 12.11
N GLN A 127 2.76 -24.76 12.17
CA GLN A 127 1.52 -25.52 12.18
C GLN A 127 1.41 -26.43 10.95
N ARG A 128 1.70 -25.87 9.76
CA ARG A 128 1.64 -26.64 8.51
C ARG A 128 2.65 -27.78 8.48
N THR A 129 3.83 -27.57 9.05
CA THR A 129 4.87 -28.60 9.13
C THR A 129 4.45 -29.72 10.08
N GLU A 130 3.87 -29.40 11.23
CA GLU A 130 3.35 -30.38 12.19
C GLU A 130 2.25 -31.26 11.57
N GLU A 131 1.32 -30.66 10.82
CA GLU A 131 0.29 -31.40 10.07
C GLU A 131 0.91 -32.39 9.07
N LEU A 132 1.89 -31.93 8.29
CA LEU A 132 2.55 -32.76 7.27
C LEU A 132 3.34 -33.91 7.91
N ILE A 133 3.99 -33.68 9.05
CA ILE A 133 4.70 -34.74 9.78
C ILE A 133 3.71 -35.83 10.19
N CYS A 134 2.57 -35.46 10.78
CA CYS A 134 1.53 -36.40 11.19
C CYS A 134 0.99 -37.22 9.99
N GLU A 135 0.76 -36.57 8.85
CA GLU A 135 0.33 -37.24 7.62
C GLU A 135 1.38 -38.24 7.11
N ILE A 136 2.67 -37.86 7.11
CA ILE A 136 3.78 -38.72 6.71
C ILE A 136 3.89 -39.93 7.63
N GLU A 137 3.78 -39.76 8.94
CA GLU A 137 3.85 -40.85 9.92
C GLU A 137 2.69 -41.84 9.74
N THR A 138 1.49 -41.33 9.47
CA THR A 138 0.32 -42.14 9.16
C THR A 138 0.56 -42.98 7.89
N LYS A 139 1.08 -42.37 6.83
CA LYS A 139 1.42 -43.08 5.58
C LYS A 139 2.52 -44.11 5.78
N ARG A 140 3.57 -43.80 6.56
CA ARG A 140 4.64 -44.74 6.91
C ARG A 140 4.10 -45.95 7.65
N THR A 141 3.19 -45.74 8.59
CA THR A 141 2.55 -46.83 9.36
C THR A 141 1.71 -47.71 8.45
N LYS A 142 0.88 -47.12 7.59
CA LYS A 142 0.09 -47.85 6.59
C LYS A 142 0.98 -48.69 5.66
N TYR A 143 2.08 -48.12 5.20
CA TYR A 143 3.05 -48.82 4.36
C TYR A 143 3.67 -50.02 5.07
N ARG A 144 4.12 -49.85 6.32
CA ARG A 144 4.65 -50.96 7.14
C ARG A 144 3.63 -52.09 7.30
N THR A 145 2.38 -51.77 7.59
CA THR A 145 1.30 -52.76 7.70
C THR A 145 1.08 -53.52 6.38
N MET A 146 1.07 -52.81 5.26
CA MET A 146 0.96 -53.43 3.93
C MET A 146 2.14 -54.35 3.64
N GLN A 147 3.36 -53.93 3.99
CA GLN A 147 4.57 -54.73 3.81
C GLN A 147 4.53 -56.02 4.65
N THR A 148 4.13 -55.93 5.92
CA THR A 148 3.95 -57.11 6.79
C THR A 148 2.90 -58.06 6.21
N ARG A 149 1.76 -57.53 5.74
CA ARG A 149 0.72 -58.34 5.10
C ARG A 149 1.24 -59.04 3.84
N ARG A 150 1.98 -58.34 2.99
CA ARG A 150 2.60 -58.92 1.80
C ARG A 150 3.54 -60.07 2.16
N ASN A 151 4.39 -59.88 3.17
CA ASN A 151 5.33 -60.92 3.61
C ASN A 151 4.58 -62.16 4.14
N HIS A 152 3.49 -61.94 4.90
CA HIS A 152 2.65 -63.03 5.39
C HIS A 152 2.00 -63.82 4.25
N LEU A 153 1.41 -63.14 3.26
CA LEU A 153 0.81 -63.78 2.08
C LEU A 153 1.85 -64.56 1.27
N LEU A 154 3.05 -64.01 1.08
CA LEU A 154 4.14 -64.72 0.40
C LEU A 154 4.53 -66.01 1.13
N GLN A 155 4.56 -65.98 2.47
CA GLN A 155 4.82 -67.17 3.27
C GLN A 155 3.68 -68.20 3.17
N GLN A 156 2.42 -67.75 3.15
CA GLN A 156 1.26 -68.64 2.92
C GLN A 156 1.35 -69.33 1.56
N ILE A 157 1.62 -68.58 0.49
CA ILE A 157 1.79 -69.14 -0.86
C ILE A 157 2.93 -70.17 -0.89
N ALA A 158 4.06 -69.89 -0.24
CA ALA A 158 5.18 -70.82 -0.16
C ALA A 158 4.79 -72.13 0.58
N ASN A 159 4.02 -72.03 1.66
CA ASN A 159 3.53 -73.19 2.41
C ASN A 159 2.52 -74.02 1.59
N GLU A 160 1.59 -73.36 0.90
CA GLU A 160 0.61 -74.02 0.03
C GLU A 160 1.28 -74.71 -1.16
N THR A 161 2.27 -74.08 -1.78
CA THR A 161 3.06 -74.66 -2.87
C THR A 161 3.76 -75.93 -2.41
N LYS A 162 4.40 -75.90 -1.24
CA LYS A 162 5.05 -77.08 -0.65
C LYS A 162 4.05 -78.21 -0.35
N THR A 163 2.86 -77.86 0.13
CA THR A 163 1.79 -78.83 0.40
C THR A 163 1.31 -79.48 -0.90
N PHE A 164 1.07 -78.68 -1.94
CA PHE A 164 0.67 -79.15 -3.26
C PHE A 164 1.71 -80.08 -3.88
N GLU A 165 3.00 -79.72 -3.80
CA GLU A 165 4.10 -80.56 -4.28
C GLU A 165 4.14 -81.92 -3.55
N SER A 166 3.94 -81.92 -2.24
CA SER A 166 3.85 -83.14 -1.43
C SER A 166 2.66 -84.02 -1.85
N THR A 167 1.46 -83.43 -1.97
CA THR A 167 0.27 -84.15 -2.43
C THR A 167 0.45 -84.71 -3.83
N ARG A 168 1.07 -83.94 -4.75
CA ARG A 168 1.36 -84.40 -6.10
C ARG A 168 2.35 -85.57 -6.12
N ALA A 169 3.35 -85.56 -5.24
CA ALA A 169 4.28 -86.67 -5.08
C ALA A 169 3.57 -87.93 -4.54
N GLN A 170 2.69 -87.78 -3.55
CA GLN A 170 1.86 -88.86 -3.02
C GLN A 170 0.93 -89.44 -4.10
N GLN A 171 0.28 -88.58 -4.88
CA GLN A 171 -0.59 -88.99 -5.99
C GLN A 171 0.19 -89.81 -7.01
N LYS A 172 1.37 -89.34 -7.47
CA LYS A 172 2.23 -90.11 -8.39
C LYS A 172 2.60 -91.48 -7.82
N SER A 173 2.89 -91.57 -6.52
CA SER A 173 3.20 -92.85 -5.88
C SER A 173 2.00 -93.80 -5.86
N LEU A 174 0.79 -93.29 -5.64
CA LEU A 174 -0.45 -94.07 -5.70
C LEU A 174 -0.75 -94.52 -7.13
N ASP A 175 -0.63 -93.63 -8.12
CA ASP A 175 -0.82 -93.96 -9.54
C ASP A 175 0.14 -95.07 -9.98
N GLN A 176 1.39 -95.04 -9.51
CA GLN A 176 2.38 -96.09 -9.80
C GLN A 176 1.96 -97.44 -9.19
N LYS A 177 1.55 -97.45 -7.92
CA LYS A 177 1.06 -98.69 -7.26
C LYS A 177 -0.14 -99.29 -7.99
N VAL A 178 -1.10 -98.45 -8.39
CA VAL A 178 -2.30 -98.90 -9.13
C VAL A 178 -1.90 -99.48 -10.49
N ASN A 179 -0.97 -98.86 -11.21
CA ASN A 179 -0.47 -99.41 -12.47
C ASN A 179 0.28 -100.73 -12.28
N ASP A 180 1.08 -100.86 -11.22
CA ASP A 180 1.78 -102.10 -10.88
C ASP A 180 0.79 -103.23 -10.54
N ASP A 181 -0.30 -102.91 -9.82
CA ASP A 181 -1.37 -103.86 -9.47
C ASP A 181 -2.25 -104.28 -10.67
N LEU A 182 -2.36 -103.44 -11.71
CA LEU A 182 -3.15 -103.71 -12.93
C LEU A 182 -2.35 -104.45 -14.03
N LEU A 183 -1.03 -104.58 -13.89
CA LEU A 183 -0.13 -105.25 -14.86
C LEU A 183 0.30 -106.66 -14.42
N LEU A 184 -0.29 -107.19 -13.34
CA LEU A 184 -0.23 -108.60 -12.90
C LEU A 184 -1.51 -109.34 -13.30
#